data_AF-A0A2D4FQR2-F1
#
_entry.id   AF-A0A2D4FQR2-F1
#
_cell.length_a   1.000
_cell.length_b   1.000
_cell.length_c   1.000
_cell.angle_alpha   90.00
_cell.angle_beta   90.00
_cell.angle_gamma   90.00
#
_symmetry.space_group_name_H-M   'P 1'
#
loop_
_entity.id
_entity.type
_entity.pdbx_description
1 polymer ?
#
loop_
_entity_poly.entity_id
_entity_poly.type
_entity_poly.pdbx_seq_one_letter_code
_entity_poly.pdbx_strand_id
1 'polypeptide(L)'
;MTEWFMCAFSRTLPWSSVLRVWDMFFCEGVKIIFRVGLILLKYTLGSSEKLRSCQGQYETMEQLRTLNPKIMQETFLVQEVIELPVTERHIEREHLIQLKKWKETHGELQ
;
A
#
# COMPACT_ATOMS: atom_id res chain seq x y z
N MET A 1 6.48 6.22 -3.86
CA MET A 1 5.17 5.56 -3.73
C MET A 1 4.87 4.61 -4.89
N THR A 2 4.98 5.04 -6.15
CA THR A 2 4.72 4.21 -7.34
C THR A 2 5.56 2.93 -7.41
N GLU A 3 6.77 2.94 -6.84
CA GLU A 3 7.67 1.78 -6.87
C GLU A 3 7.11 0.53 -6.15
N TRP A 4 6.28 0.72 -5.11
CA TRP A 4 5.67 -0.39 -4.39
C TRP A 4 4.76 -1.22 -5.28
N PHE A 5 3.85 -0.54 -5.99
CA PHE A 5 2.89 -1.18 -6.87
C PHE A 5 3.54 -1.64 -8.18
N MET A 6 4.41 -0.83 -8.79
CA MET A 6 5.06 -1.17 -10.06
C MET A 6 6.03 -2.35 -9.93
N CYS A 7 6.73 -2.46 -8.78
CA CYS A 7 7.71 -3.53 -8.55
C CYS A 7 7.17 -4.62 -7.61
N ALA A 8 5.88 -4.65 -7.32
CA ALA A 8 5.25 -5.58 -6.38
C ALA A 8 6.07 -5.77 -5.09
N PHE A 9 6.49 -4.64 -4.50
CA PHE A 9 7.30 -4.51 -3.28
C PHE A 9 8.72 -5.11 -3.31
N SER A 10 9.19 -5.67 -4.43
CA SER A 10 10.51 -6.31 -4.54
C SER A 10 11.71 -5.40 -4.24
N ARG A 11 11.56 -4.08 -4.46
CA ARG A 11 12.60 -3.09 -4.16
C ARG A 11 12.51 -2.48 -2.76
N THR A 12 11.49 -2.85 -1.98
CA THR A 12 11.23 -2.27 -0.66
C THR A 12 11.32 -3.31 0.44
N LEU A 13 10.69 -4.47 0.26
CA LEU A 13 10.64 -5.51 1.29
C LEU A 13 11.86 -6.45 1.20
N PRO A 14 12.28 -7.07 2.33
CA PRO A 14 13.24 -8.17 2.31
C PRO A 14 12.73 -9.33 1.45
N TRP A 15 13.64 -10.05 0.82
CA TRP A 15 13.29 -11.11 -0.14
C TRP A 15 12.31 -12.16 0.41
N SER A 16 12.51 -12.58 1.67
CA SER A 16 11.61 -13.54 2.33
C SER A 16 10.16 -13.05 2.39
N SER A 17 9.96 -11.79 2.76
CA SER A 17 8.64 -11.14 2.77
C SER A 17 8.06 -10.95 1.38
N VAL A 18 8.90 -10.63 0.38
CA VAL A 18 8.46 -10.50 -1.03
C VAL A 18 7.87 -11.82 -1.50
N LEU A 19 8.54 -12.95 -1.25
CA LEU A 19 8.04 -14.28 -1.63
C LEU A 19 6.67 -14.57 -1.02
N ARG A 20 6.46 -14.28 0.27
CA ARG A 20 5.13 -14.48 0.91
C ARG A 20 4.05 -13.61 0.30
N VAL A 21 4.37 -12.34 0.03
CA VAL A 21 3.44 -11.42 -0.63
C VAL A 21 3.09 -11.93 -2.02
N TRP A 22 4.06 -12.47 -2.75
CA TRP A 22 3.86 -13.03 -4.08
C TRP A 22 3.04 -14.33 -4.05
N ASP A 23 3.29 -15.23 -3.10
CA ASP A 23 2.47 -16.44 -2.91
C ASP A 23 0.99 -16.08 -2.73
N MET A 24 0.70 -15.13 -1.82
CA MET A 24 -0.66 -14.65 -1.60
C MET A 24 -1.21 -13.93 -2.83
N PHE A 25 -0.41 -13.09 -3.50
CA PHE A 25 -0.83 -12.37 -4.70
C PHE A 25 -1.21 -13.31 -5.85
N PHE A 26 -0.42 -14.37 -6.09
CA PHE A 26 -0.74 -15.36 -7.13
C PHE A 26 -1.96 -16.23 -6.77
N CYS A 27 -2.21 -16.46 -5.48
CA CYS A 27 -3.36 -17.24 -5.02
C CYS A 27 -4.67 -16.43 -4.98
N GLU A 28 -4.62 -15.18 -4.50
CA GLU A 28 -5.78 -14.36 -4.16
C GLU A 28 -5.99 -13.14 -5.06
N GLY A 29 -5.01 -12.82 -5.91
CA GLY A 29 -5.06 -11.72 -6.86
C GLY A 29 -4.56 -10.37 -6.33
N VAL A 30 -4.80 -9.33 -7.12
CA VAL A 30 -4.23 -7.99 -6.96
C VAL A 30 -4.59 -7.30 -5.64
N LYS A 31 -5.68 -7.71 -4.99
CA LYS A 31 -6.09 -7.15 -3.69
C LYS A 31 -5.00 -7.25 -2.62
N ILE A 32 -4.14 -8.26 -2.71
CA ILE A 32 -3.01 -8.45 -1.79
C ILE A 32 -2.01 -7.30 -1.89
N ILE A 33 -1.71 -6.82 -3.10
CA ILE A 33 -0.78 -5.71 -3.30
C ILE A 33 -1.32 -4.44 -2.63
N PHE A 34 -2.63 -4.19 -2.74
CA PHE A 34 -3.28 -3.07 -2.06
C PHE A 34 -3.29 -3.25 -0.54
N ARG A 35 -3.58 -4.45 -0.03
CA ARG A 35 -3.54 -4.72 1.42
C ARG A 35 -2.16 -4.44 2.01
N VAL A 36 -1.10 -4.95 1.39
CA VAL A 36 0.29 -4.70 1.84
C VAL A 36 0.60 -3.20 1.81
N GLY A 37 0.25 -2.50 0.74
CA GLY A 37 0.44 -1.05 0.65
C GLY A 37 -0.27 -0.29 1.76
N LEU A 38 -1.53 -0.64 2.05
CA LEU A 38 -2.31 -0.03 3.14
C LEU A 38 -1.74 -0.34 4.52
N ILE A 39 -1.23 -1.55 4.76
CA ILE A 39 -0.56 -1.93 6.01
C ILE A 39 0.69 -1.07 6.21
N LEU A 40 1.55 -0.97 5.20
CA LEU A 40 2.75 -0.13 5.28
C LEU A 40 2.40 1.35 5.55
N LEU A 41 1.37 1.87 4.89
CA LEU A 41 0.86 3.23 5.16
C LEU A 41 0.31 3.38 6.57
N LYS A 42 -0.52 2.44 7.05
CA LYS A 42 -1.12 2.44 8.39
C LYS A 42 -0.04 2.49 9.48
N TYR A 43 1.01 1.69 9.37
CA TYR A 43 2.05 1.66 10.41
C TYR A 43 3.07 2.80 10.31
N THR A 44 3.23 3.39 9.12
CA THR A 44 4.12 4.54 8.91
C THR A 44 3.45 5.85 9.25
N LEU A 45 2.20 6.06 8.83
CA LEU A 45 1.48 7.32 8.90
C LEU A 45 0.21 7.26 9.77
N GLY A 46 -0.20 6.11 10.30
CA GLY A 46 -1.48 5.98 11.01
C GLY A 46 -1.54 6.57 12.43
N SER A 47 -0.43 7.05 12.98
CA SER A 47 -0.45 7.78 14.27
C SER A 47 -0.63 9.27 14.04
N SER A 48 -1.57 9.89 14.76
CA SER A 48 -1.82 11.34 14.70
C SER A 48 -0.57 12.16 15.03
N GLU A 49 0.37 11.61 15.80
CA GLU A 49 1.63 12.26 16.14
C GLU A 49 2.59 12.27 14.93
N LYS A 50 2.67 11.17 14.18
CA LYS A 50 3.47 11.06 12.95
C LYS A 50 2.89 11.87 11.79
N LEU A 51 1.57 12.01 11.73
CA LEU A 51 0.92 12.88 10.74
C LEU A 51 1.21 14.35 11.00
N ARG A 52 1.27 14.79 12.27
CA ARG A 52 1.60 16.18 12.62
C ARG A 52 3.04 16.55 12.27
N SER A 53 3.98 15.61 12.30
CA SER A 53 5.36 15.82 11.85
C SER A 53 5.50 15.83 10.32
N CYS A 54 4.51 15.31 9.58
CA CYS A 54 4.48 15.30 8.12
C CYS A 54 3.70 16.51 7.59
N GLN A 55 4.25 17.72 7.75
CA GLN A 55 3.58 18.95 7.29
C GLN A 55 3.62 19.14 5.76
N GLY A 56 4.54 18.46 5.07
CA GLY A 56 4.71 18.52 3.63
C GLY A 56 4.92 17.17 2.95
N GLN A 57 4.99 17.20 1.62
CA GLN A 57 5.22 16.03 0.79
C GLN A 57 6.60 15.41 1.03
N TYR A 58 7.62 16.25 1.30
CA TYR A 58 8.99 15.80 1.49
C TYR A 58 9.13 14.93 2.75
N GLU A 59 8.65 15.42 3.88
CA GLU A 59 8.70 14.73 5.17
C GLU A 59 7.92 13.41 5.11
N THR A 60 6.75 13.44 4.46
CA THR A 60 5.94 12.23 4.23
C THR A 60 6.73 11.19 3.42
N MET A 61 7.41 11.62 2.36
CA MET A 61 8.18 10.73 1.51
C MET A 61 9.43 10.17 2.20
N GLU A 62 10.07 10.95 3.06
CA GLU A 62 11.20 10.49 3.87
C GLU A 62 10.77 9.39 4.86
N GLN A 63 9.64 9.58 5.54
CA GLN A 63 9.06 8.56 6.43
C GLN A 63 8.70 7.28 5.67
N LEU A 64 8.09 7.41 4.49
CA LEU A 64 7.75 6.25 3.65
C LEU A 64 8.98 5.51 3.09
N ARG A 65 10.14 6.17 3.00
CA ARG A 65 11.41 5.53 2.63
C ARG A 65 12.08 4.85 3.82
N THR A 66 11.82 5.31 5.04
CA THR A 66 12.43 4.82 6.28
C THR A 66 11.46 3.92 7.06
N LEU A 67 10.96 2.89 6.38
CA LEU A 67 10.02 1.94 6.98
C LEU A 67 10.66 1.19 8.16
N ASN A 68 9.87 0.97 9.21
CA ASN A 68 10.30 0.20 10.37
C ASN A 68 10.59 -1.27 9.95
N PRO A 69 11.79 -1.81 10.21
CA PRO A 69 12.13 -3.19 9.82
C PRO A 69 11.18 -4.25 10.37
N LYS A 70 10.48 -3.98 11.48
CA LYS A 70 9.50 -4.89 12.07
C LYS A 70 8.28 -5.10 11.18
N ILE A 71 7.79 -4.03 10.55
CA ILE A 71 6.59 -4.11 9.69
C ILE A 71 6.90 -4.70 8.32
N MET A 72 8.18 -4.89 8.02
CA MET A 72 8.68 -5.49 6.78
C MET A 72 8.91 -7.00 6.91
N GLN A 73 8.73 -7.58 8.10
CA GLN A 73 8.92 -9.01 8.34
C GLN A 73 7.77 -9.84 7.79
N GLU A 74 8.09 -11.05 7.30
CA GLU A 74 7.12 -11.91 6.65
C GLU A 74 5.99 -12.35 7.58
N THR A 75 6.30 -12.67 8.83
CA THR A 75 5.32 -13.14 9.82
C THR A 75 4.30 -12.07 10.14
N PHE A 76 4.77 -10.83 10.33
CA PHE A 76 3.93 -9.68 10.58
C PHE A 76 3.05 -9.35 9.37
N LEU A 77 3.63 -9.29 8.17
CA LEU A 77 2.88 -8.94 6.95
C LEU A 77 1.80 -9.97 6.64
N VAL A 78 2.10 -11.26 6.74
CA VAL A 78 1.11 -12.32 6.48
C VAL A 78 -0.07 -12.21 7.44
N GLN A 79 0.18 -12.00 8.74
CA GLN A 79 -0.89 -11.83 9.73
C GLN A 79 -1.77 -10.61 9.42
N GLU A 80 -1.16 -9.44 9.21
CA GLU A 80 -1.91 -8.22 8.92
C GLU A 80 -2.68 -8.28 7.59
N VAL A 81 -2.13 -8.94 6.57
CA VAL A 81 -2.81 -9.12 5.27
C VAL A 81 -4.07 -9.97 5.41
N ILE A 82 -4.05 -10.99 6.27
CA ILE A 82 -5.21 -11.84 6.54
C ILE A 82 -6.28 -11.06 7.32
N GLU A 83 -5.87 -10.27 8.31
CA GLU A 83 -6.78 -9.51 9.16
C GLU A 83 -7.44 -8.32 8.46
N LEU A 84 -6.79 -7.73 7.44
CA LEU A 84 -7.30 -6.54 6.77
C LEU A 84 -8.51 -6.88 5.85
N PRO A 85 -9.73 -6.38 6.14
CA PRO A 85 -10.96 -6.76 5.41
C PRO A 85 -11.15 -5.97 4.10
N VAL A 86 -10.08 -5.82 3.31
CA VAL A 86 -10.15 -5.17 2.00
C VAL A 86 -10.44 -6.22 0.93
N THR A 87 -11.58 -6.09 0.27
CA THR A 87 -12.02 -6.99 -0.81
C THR A 87 -11.75 -6.35 -2.18
N GLU A 88 -11.78 -7.15 -3.24
CA GLU A 88 -11.70 -6.65 -4.62
C GLU A 88 -12.80 -5.63 -4.93
N ARG A 89 -14.02 -5.85 -4.41
CA ARG A 89 -15.14 -4.90 -4.56
C ARG A 89 -14.84 -3.52 -3.97
N HIS A 90 -14.09 -3.46 -2.87
CA HIS A 90 -13.67 -2.17 -2.30
C HIS A 90 -12.70 -1.44 -3.25
N ILE A 91 -11.76 -2.19 -3.83
CA ILE A 91 -10.76 -1.64 -4.76
C ILE A 91 -11.43 -1.17 -6.05
N GLU A 92 -12.32 -1.97 -6.63
CA GLU A 92 -13.06 -1.65 -7.84
C GLU A 92 -13.95 -0.42 -7.62
N ARG A 93 -14.68 -0.37 -6.51
CA ARG A 93 -15.50 0.79 -6.15
C ARG A 93 -14.66 2.06 -6.05
N GLU A 94 -13.52 2.01 -5.37
CA GLU A 94 -12.64 3.17 -5.23
C GLU A 94 -12.05 3.58 -6.59
N HIS A 95 -11.66 2.62 -7.43
CA HIS A 95 -11.18 2.88 -8.78
C HIS A 95 -12.21 3.65 -9.62
N LEU A 96 -13.48 3.22 -9.60
CA LEU A 96 -14.57 3.91 -10.31
C LEU A 96 -14.79 5.34 -9.78
N ILE A 97 -14.73 5.53 -8.46
CA ILE A 97 -14.86 6.85 -7.83
C ILE A 97 -13.73 7.77 -8.28
N GLN A 98 -12.49 7.29 -8.28
CA GLN A 98 -11.32 8.07 -8.68
C GLN A 98 -11.34 8.38 -10.19
N LEU A 99 -11.76 7.44 -11.03
CA LEU A 99 -11.97 7.69 -12.45
C LEU A 99 -13.04 8.77 -12.70
N LYS A 100 -14.15 8.72 -11.96
CA LYS A 100 -15.21 9.74 -12.08
C LYS A 100 -14.68 11.12 -11.70
N LYS A 101 -13.99 11.24 -10.55
CA LYS A 101 -13.35 12.49 -10.13
C LYS A 101 -12.33 12.98 -11.14
N TRP A 102 -11.51 12.09 -11.70
CA TRP A 102 -10.55 12.44 -12.73
C TRP A 102 -11.23 13.05 -13.95
N LYS A 103 -12.29 12.40 -14.44
CA LYS A 103 -13.09 12.91 -15.57
C LYS A 103 -13.69 14.29 -15.30
N GLU A 104 -14.19 14.52 -14.08
CA GLU A 104 -14.72 15.81 -13.66
C GLU A 104 -13.65 16.91 -13.60
N THR A 105 -12.42 16.55 -13.22
CA THR A 105 -11.33 17.52 -12.99
C THR A 105 -10.49 17.79 -14.25
N HIS A 106 -10.28 16.79 -15.11
CA HIS A 106 -9.34 16.84 -16.24
C HIS A 106 -9.97 16.49 -17.61
N GLY A 107 -11.26 16.14 -17.66
CA GLY A 107 -11.92 15.68 -18.89
C GLY A 107 -11.73 14.18 -19.19
N GLU A 108 -12.18 13.71 -20.35
CA GLU A 108 -12.02 12.31 -20.73
C GLU A 108 -10.54 11.96 -21.01
N LEU A 109 -10.13 10.76 -20.57
CA LEU A 109 -8.84 10.18 -20.94
C LEU A 109 -8.85 9.93 -22.45
N GLN A 110 -8.07 10.72 -23.18
CA GLN A 110 -7.87 10.59 -24.62
C GLN A 110 -6.87 9.49 -24.95
#